data_AF-A0A7S3RGQ6-F1
#
_entry.id   AF-A0A7S3RGQ6-F1
#
_cell.length_a   1.000
_cell.length_b   1.000
_cell.length_c   1.000
_cell.angle_alpha   90.00
_cell.angle_beta   90.00
_cell.angle_gamma   90.00
#
_symmetry.space_group_name_H-M   'P 1'
#
loop_
_entity.id
_entity.type
_entity.pdbx_description
1 polymer ?
#
loop_
_entity_poly.entity_id
_entity_poly.type
_entity_poly.pdbx_seq_one_letter_code
_entity_poly.pdbx_strand_id
1 'polypeptide(L)'
;GMPSCAWTDYNCYEQVKPLYAMNLERGFLTAGRKYHPAMAYMIIINEPDLKMPHTATIGNLHGIQQMCKTIISALDGMLDAEKEAGVTGDLINFTATFSFATCRPCEKFSRKPALGQIWMLHDAFHNPT
;
A
#
# COMPACT_ATOMS: atom_id res chain seq x y z
N GLY A 1 -20.37 5.89 3.65
CA GLY A 1 -19.16 5.14 3.27
C GLY A 1 -18.04 6.13 3.05
N MET A 2 -16.83 5.84 3.52
CA MET A 2 -15.67 6.68 3.23
C MET A 2 -15.40 6.64 1.71
N PRO A 3 -15.18 7.77 1.03
CA PRO A 3 -14.92 7.77 -0.41
C PRO A 3 -13.64 6.99 -0.73
N SER A 4 -13.64 6.25 -1.84
CA SER A 4 -12.43 5.59 -2.35
C SER A 4 -11.31 6.60 -2.59
N CYS A 5 -10.04 6.22 -2.41
CA CYS A 5 -8.93 7.11 -2.75
C CYS A 5 -8.76 7.39 -4.25
N ALA A 6 -9.57 6.77 -5.12
CA ALA A 6 -9.71 7.20 -6.52
C ALA A 6 -10.16 8.67 -6.65
N TRP A 7 -10.92 9.19 -5.67
CA TRP A 7 -11.36 10.60 -5.65
C TRP A 7 -10.28 11.58 -5.20
N THR A 8 -9.21 11.08 -4.58
CA THR A 8 -8.06 11.86 -4.09
C THR A 8 -6.83 11.63 -4.95
N ASP A 9 -7.03 11.36 -6.25
CA ASP A 9 -5.96 11.06 -7.20
C ASP A 9 -5.00 9.99 -6.66
N TYR A 10 -5.60 8.90 -6.16
CA TYR A 10 -4.91 7.73 -5.62
C TYR A 10 -3.96 8.04 -4.45
N ASN A 11 -4.12 9.19 -3.79
CA ASN A 11 -3.59 9.42 -2.44
C ASN A 11 -4.54 8.79 -1.42
N CYS A 12 -4.12 7.73 -0.75
CA CYS A 12 -4.94 6.95 0.18
C CYS A 12 -4.64 7.24 1.66
N TYR A 13 -3.81 8.24 1.97
CA TYR A 13 -3.43 8.56 3.35
C TYR A 13 -4.64 8.82 4.25
N GLU A 14 -5.49 9.79 3.88
CA GLU A 14 -6.62 10.25 4.70
C GLU A 14 -7.71 9.18 4.88
N GLN A 15 -7.81 8.25 3.92
CA GLN A 15 -8.76 7.15 4.01
C GLN A 15 -8.21 5.98 4.83
N VAL A 16 -6.94 5.63 4.65
CA VAL A 16 -6.34 4.44 5.27
C VAL A 16 -5.99 4.69 6.72
N LYS A 17 -5.41 5.84 7.06
CA LYS A 17 -4.98 6.17 8.43
C LYS A 17 -6.06 5.92 9.49
N PRO A 18 -7.27 6.51 9.41
CA PRO A 18 -8.29 6.31 10.44
C PRO A 18 -8.84 4.87 10.47
N LEU A 19 -8.88 4.18 9.32
CA LEU A 19 -9.29 2.77 9.27
C LEU A 19 -8.28 1.86 9.97
N TYR A 20 -6.99 2.11 9.74
CA TYR A 20 -5.92 1.37 10.40
C TYR A 20 -5.85 1.67 11.90
N ALA A 21 -6.00 2.93 12.29
CA ALA A 21 -6.07 3.35 13.69
C ALA A 21 -7.16 2.59 14.46
N MET A 22 -8.36 2.44 13.88
CA MET A 22 -9.42 1.62 14.49
C MET A 22 -9.01 0.17 14.69
N ASN A 23 -8.26 -0.43 13.76
CA ASN A 23 -7.79 -1.82 13.91
C ASN A 23 -6.72 -1.93 15.01
N LEU A 24 -5.83 -0.94 15.10
CA LEU A 24 -4.84 -0.83 16.19
C LEU A 24 -5.53 -0.77 17.56
N GLU A 25 -6.60 0.02 17.67
CA GLU A 25 -7.39 0.14 18.91
C GLU A 25 -8.21 -1.10 19.25
N ARG A 26 -8.69 -1.85 18.25
CA ARG A 26 -9.74 -2.86 18.42
C ARG A 26 -9.31 -4.31 18.15
N GLY A 27 -8.02 -4.59 18.05
CA GLY A 27 -7.56 -5.98 18.05
C GLY A 27 -6.12 -6.23 17.61
N PHE A 28 -5.51 -5.32 16.85
CA PHE A 28 -4.13 -5.55 16.40
C PHE A 28 -3.12 -5.37 17.53
N LEU A 29 -3.41 -4.54 18.52
CA LEU A 29 -2.54 -4.31 19.66
C LEU A 29 -3.04 -5.01 20.93
N THR A 30 -2.09 -5.50 21.71
CA THR A 30 -2.30 -5.91 23.10
C THR A 30 -2.48 -4.67 24.00
N ALA A 31 -2.88 -4.88 25.27
CA ALA A 31 -2.95 -3.80 26.26
C ALA A 31 -1.62 -3.04 26.46
N GLY A 32 -0.49 -3.70 26.18
CA GLY A 32 0.85 -3.09 26.22
C GLY A 32 1.26 -2.34 24.96
N ARG A 33 0.33 -2.05 24.04
CA ARG A 33 0.59 -1.37 22.75
C ARG A 33 1.61 -2.07 21.86
N LYS A 34 1.77 -3.39 22.00
CA LYS A 34 2.55 -4.25 21.09
C LYS A 34 1.60 -4.98 20.16
N TYR A 35 2.02 -5.28 18.93
CA TYR A 35 1.26 -6.15 18.05
C TYR A 35 0.93 -7.48 18.72
N HIS A 36 -0.29 -7.96 18.48
CA HIS A 36 -0.73 -9.26 18.95
C HIS A 36 0.16 -10.37 18.35
N PRO A 37 0.64 -11.37 19.12
CA PRO A 37 1.59 -12.38 18.62
C PRO A 37 1.10 -13.21 17.41
N ALA A 38 -0.20 -13.24 17.17
CA ALA A 38 -0.79 -13.89 16.00
C ALA A 38 -0.63 -13.08 14.69
N MET A 39 -0.20 -11.83 14.77
CA MET A 39 -0.01 -10.93 13.64
C MET A 39 1.45 -10.94 13.20
N ALA A 40 1.73 -11.50 12.01
CA ALA A 40 3.08 -11.53 11.43
C ALA A 40 3.25 -10.55 10.25
N TYR A 41 2.19 -10.38 9.45
CA TYR A 41 2.18 -9.55 8.26
C TYR A 41 0.88 -8.76 8.17
N MET A 42 0.97 -7.55 7.62
CA MET A 42 -0.19 -6.73 7.27
C MET A 42 -0.16 -6.44 5.77
N ILE A 43 -1.20 -6.86 5.06
CA ILE A 43 -1.37 -6.55 3.64
C ILE A 43 -1.92 -5.12 3.55
N ILE A 44 -1.12 -4.18 3.03
CA ILE A 44 -1.54 -2.80 2.74
C ILE A 44 -2.68 -2.83 1.73
N ILE A 45 -2.48 -3.57 0.63
CA ILE A 45 -3.45 -3.73 -0.44
C ILE A 45 -3.17 -4.99 -1.25
N ASN A 46 -4.24 -5.63 -1.72
CA ASN A 46 -4.19 -6.80 -2.58
C ASN A 46 -4.49 -6.47 -4.05
N GLU A 47 -3.56 -6.85 -4.94
CA GLU A 47 -3.57 -6.63 -6.39
C GLU A 47 -3.78 -5.16 -6.77
N PRO A 48 -2.95 -4.23 -6.24
CA PRO A 48 -3.07 -2.82 -6.57
C PRO A 48 -2.89 -2.58 -8.07
N ASP A 49 -2.08 -3.41 -8.74
CA ASP A 49 -1.80 -3.36 -10.17
C ASP A 49 -3.00 -3.63 -11.08
N LEU A 50 -4.06 -4.23 -10.52
CA LEU A 50 -5.32 -4.46 -11.23
C LEU A 50 -6.44 -3.52 -10.77
N LYS A 51 -6.30 -2.87 -9.61
CA LYS A 51 -7.40 -2.14 -8.96
C LYS A 51 -7.16 -0.63 -8.89
N MET A 52 -5.91 -0.18 -8.90
CA MET A 52 -5.56 1.18 -8.49
C MET A 52 -4.54 1.85 -9.43
N PRO A 53 -4.99 2.55 -10.49
CA PRO A 53 -6.22 2.34 -11.22
C PRO A 53 -6.23 0.99 -11.96
N HIS A 54 -7.40 0.60 -12.48
CA HIS A 54 -7.51 -0.52 -13.44
C HIS A 54 -6.62 -0.37 -14.69
N THR A 55 -6.12 0.85 -14.97
CA THR A 55 -5.21 1.14 -16.08
C THR A 55 -3.72 0.97 -15.72
N ALA A 56 -3.35 0.62 -14.48
CA ALA A 56 -1.95 0.56 -14.04
C ALA A 56 -1.08 -0.38 -14.89
N THR A 57 -1.65 -1.47 -15.41
CA THR A 57 -0.91 -2.49 -16.19
C THR A 57 -1.05 -2.34 -17.70
N ILE A 58 -2.04 -1.60 -18.19
CA ILE A 58 -2.40 -1.53 -19.61
C ILE A 58 -2.43 -0.11 -20.20
N GLY A 59 -2.48 0.91 -19.34
CA GLY A 59 -2.56 2.31 -19.70
C GLY A 59 -1.19 2.91 -20.00
N ASN A 60 -0.98 4.13 -19.53
CA ASN A 60 0.29 4.85 -19.65
C ASN A 60 1.06 4.82 -18.30
N LEU A 61 2.23 5.47 -18.28
CA LEU A 61 3.07 5.56 -17.10
C LEU A 61 2.36 6.23 -15.91
N HIS A 62 1.42 7.13 -16.17
CA HIS A 62 0.68 7.81 -15.10
C HIS A 62 -0.17 6.83 -14.27
N GLY A 63 -0.76 5.81 -14.89
CA GLY A 63 -1.52 4.78 -14.17
C GLY A 63 -0.64 3.99 -13.18
N ILE A 64 0.57 3.57 -13.59
CA ILE A 64 1.46 2.85 -12.69
C ILE A 64 2.02 3.77 -11.58
N GLN A 65 2.22 5.06 -11.87
CA GLN A 65 2.58 6.06 -10.85
C GLN A 65 1.47 6.23 -9.80
N GLN A 66 0.21 6.29 -10.24
CA GLN A 66 -0.95 6.32 -9.33
C GLN A 66 -1.05 5.04 -8.48
N MET A 67 -0.71 3.88 -9.03
CA MET A 67 -0.60 2.63 -8.27
C MET A 67 0.47 2.71 -7.20
N CYS A 68 1.66 3.23 -7.53
CA CYS A 68 2.72 3.43 -6.53
C CYS A 68 2.29 4.41 -5.44
N LYS A 69 1.68 5.55 -5.83
CA LYS A 69 1.14 6.56 -4.91
C LYS A 69 0.09 5.98 -3.96
N THR A 70 -0.80 5.11 -4.46
CA THR A 70 -1.79 4.37 -3.64
C THR A 70 -1.10 3.62 -2.50
N ILE A 71 -0.09 2.82 -2.83
CA ILE A 71 0.58 1.93 -1.87
C ILE A 71 1.38 2.76 -0.86
N ILE A 72 2.18 3.72 -1.35
CA ILE A 72 3.06 4.54 -0.52
C ILE A 72 2.25 5.41 0.43
N SER A 73 1.25 6.16 -0.07
CA SER A 73 0.43 7.02 0.79
C SER A 73 -0.43 6.24 1.79
N ALA A 74 -0.89 5.04 1.43
CA ALA A 74 -1.54 4.14 2.37
C ALA A 74 -0.57 3.70 3.48
N LEU A 75 0.66 3.32 3.12
CA LEU A 75 1.71 2.98 4.09
C LEU A 75 2.02 4.15 5.03
N ASP A 76 2.19 5.36 4.50
CA ASP A 76 2.41 6.57 5.31
C ASP A 76 1.28 6.78 6.32
N GLY A 77 0.02 6.61 5.89
CA GLY A 77 -1.14 6.69 6.79
C GLY A 77 -1.14 5.60 7.87
N MET A 78 -0.70 4.38 7.54
CA MET A 78 -0.59 3.29 8.50
C MET A 78 0.53 3.54 9.52
N LEU A 79 1.70 4.00 9.07
CA LEU A 79 2.85 4.33 9.92
C LEU A 79 2.52 5.49 10.88
N ASP A 80 1.82 6.52 10.41
CA ASP A 80 1.37 7.61 11.26
C ASP A 80 0.34 7.16 12.29
N ALA A 81 -0.57 6.25 11.92
CA ALA A 81 -1.50 5.64 12.88
C ALA A 81 -0.75 4.79 13.93
N GLU A 82 0.29 4.04 13.56
CA GLU A 82 1.14 3.33 14.54
C GLU A 82 1.80 4.30 15.52
N LYS A 83 2.33 5.41 15.00
CA LYS A 83 2.97 6.45 15.81
C LYS A 83 2.00 7.10 16.78
N GLU A 84 0.80 7.46 16.32
CA GLU A 84 -0.25 8.06 17.16
C GLU A 84 -0.81 7.08 18.21
N ALA A 85 -0.91 5.80 17.86
CA ALA A 85 -1.33 4.75 18.79
C ALA A 85 -0.25 4.38 19.84
N GLY A 86 0.97 4.91 19.69
CA GLY A 86 2.10 4.61 20.56
C GLY A 86 2.52 3.15 20.50
N VAL A 87 2.56 2.57 19.29
CA VAL A 87 2.99 1.18 19.09
C VAL A 87 4.44 1.01 19.58
N THR A 88 4.70 -0.08 20.29
CA THR A 88 6.03 -0.41 20.84
C THR A 88 6.45 -1.83 20.52
N GLY A 89 7.74 -2.14 20.76
CA GLY A 89 8.30 -3.47 20.51
C GLY A 89 8.58 -3.70 19.03
N ASP A 90 8.53 -4.96 18.61
CA ASP A 90 8.71 -5.34 17.21
C ASP A 90 7.50 -4.86 16.38
N LEU A 91 7.79 -4.14 15.30
CA LEU A 91 6.78 -3.69 14.35
C LEU A 91 6.38 -4.82 13.40
N ILE A 92 5.23 -4.66 12.74
CA ILE A 92 4.71 -5.65 11.80
C ILE A 92 5.35 -5.50 10.43
N ASN A 93 5.45 -6.60 9.68
CA ASN A 93 5.90 -6.56 8.29
C ASN A 93 4.75 -6.15 7.38
N PHE A 94 4.85 -4.97 6.76
CA PHE A 94 3.91 -4.57 5.72
C PHE A 94 4.21 -5.25 4.39
N THR A 95 3.16 -5.61 3.66
CA THR A 95 3.28 -6.19 2.31
C THR A 95 2.22 -5.64 1.37
N ALA A 96 2.53 -5.58 0.08
CA ALA A 96 1.56 -5.38 -0.99
C ALA A 96 1.65 -6.58 -1.92
N THR A 97 0.52 -7.23 -2.19
CA THR A 97 0.49 -8.45 -3.02
C THR A 97 0.13 -8.10 -4.45
N PHE A 98 1.01 -8.42 -5.39
CA PHE A 98 0.81 -8.13 -6.82
C PHE A 98 0.19 -9.32 -7.55
N SER A 99 -0.63 -9.03 -8.55
CA SER A 99 -1.15 -10.07 -9.44
C SER A 99 -0.06 -10.62 -10.39
N PHE A 100 -0.38 -11.69 -11.12
CA PHE A 100 0.50 -12.21 -12.19
C PHE A 100 0.38 -11.42 -13.52
N ALA A 101 -0.25 -10.25 -13.53
CA ALA A 101 -0.34 -9.43 -14.73
C ALA A 101 1.04 -8.92 -15.18
N THR A 102 1.19 -8.71 -16.49
CA THR A 102 2.33 -8.00 -17.08
C THR A 102 2.07 -6.50 -17.11
N CYS A 103 3.09 -5.68 -16.94
CA CYS A 103 2.99 -4.23 -17.01
C CYS A 103 3.45 -3.68 -18.36
N ARG A 104 2.52 -3.42 -19.28
CA ARG A 104 2.84 -2.83 -20.59
C ARG A 104 3.53 -1.45 -20.51
N PRO A 105 3.11 -0.52 -19.62
CA PRO A 105 3.73 0.80 -19.55
C PRO A 105 5.07 0.82 -18.80
N CYS A 106 5.44 -0.26 -18.11
CA CYS A 106 6.71 -0.31 -17.39
C CYS A 106 7.88 -0.46 -18.37
N GLU A 107 8.87 0.43 -18.30
CA GLU A 107 10.04 0.38 -19.19
C GLU A 107 10.85 -0.90 -18.99
N LYS A 108 11.02 -1.31 -17.73
CA LYS A 108 11.70 -2.55 -17.34
C LYS A 108 10.69 -3.65 -17.08
N PHE A 109 11.04 -4.87 -17.50
CA PHE A 109 10.29 -6.08 -17.19
C PHE A 109 8.84 -6.11 -17.73
N SER A 110 8.53 -5.35 -18.78
CA SER A 110 7.17 -5.21 -19.32
C SER A 110 6.45 -6.52 -19.70
N ARG A 111 7.21 -7.58 -19.99
CA ARG A 111 6.70 -8.92 -20.34
C ARG A 111 6.90 -9.96 -19.22
N LYS A 112 7.43 -9.56 -18.06
CA LYS A 112 7.64 -10.45 -16.92
C LYS A 112 6.47 -10.26 -15.94
N PRO A 113 5.68 -11.31 -15.65
CA PRO A 113 4.58 -11.24 -14.68
C PRO A 113 5.01 -10.62 -13.35
N ALA A 114 4.21 -9.67 -12.84
CA ALA A 114 4.39 -8.91 -11.59
C ALA A 114 5.66 -8.03 -11.49
N LEU A 115 6.77 -8.43 -12.12
CA LEU A 115 8.09 -7.88 -11.88
C LEU A 115 8.20 -6.40 -12.30
N GLY A 116 7.50 -6.00 -13.37
CA GLY A 116 7.47 -4.60 -13.80
C GLY A 116 6.82 -3.69 -12.75
N GLN A 117 5.67 -4.09 -12.21
CA GLN A 117 4.96 -3.32 -11.19
C GLN A 117 5.73 -3.26 -9.86
N ILE A 118 6.31 -4.39 -9.46
CA ILE A 118 7.17 -4.46 -8.26
C ILE A 118 8.39 -3.55 -8.43
N TRP A 119 9.02 -3.55 -9.61
CA TRP A 119 10.14 -2.67 -9.92
C TRP A 119 9.75 -1.19 -9.84
N MET A 120 8.60 -0.82 -10.41
CA MET A 120 8.10 0.56 -10.36
C MET A 120 7.81 1.02 -8.92
N LEU A 121 7.26 0.13 -8.07
CA LEU A 121 7.06 0.45 -6.66
C LEU A 121 8.39 0.63 -5.93
N HIS A 122 9.35 -0.27 -6.14
CA HIS A 122 10.69 -0.15 -5.57
C HIS A 122 11.35 1.18 -5.98
N ASP A 123 11.30 1.53 -7.27
CA ASP A 123 11.83 2.80 -7.75
C ASP A 123 11.14 4.01 -7.09
N ALA A 124 9.80 3.99 -6.99
CA ALA A 124 9.04 5.06 -6.36
C ALA A 124 9.37 5.27 -4.86
N PHE A 125 9.74 4.21 -4.13
CA PHE A 125 10.22 4.32 -2.75
C PHE A 125 11.57 5.05 -2.65
N HIS A 126 12.43 4.91 -3.66
CA HIS A 126 13.76 5.53 -3.67
C HIS A 126 13.78 6.90 -4.36
N ASN A 127 12.88 7.12 -5.30
CA ASN A 127 12.79 8.30 -6.15
C ASN A 127 11.34 8.83 -6.17
N PRO A 128 10.83 9.38 -5.05
CA PRO A 128 9.47 9.90 -5.00
C PRO A 128 9.32 11.11 -5.93
N THR A 129 8.29 11.09 -6.78
CA THR A 129 7.93 12.16 -7.73
C THR A 129 6.59 12.77 -7.39
#